data_AF-A0A0F9TSX9-F1
#
_entry.id   AF-A0A0F9TSX9-F1
#
_cell.length_a   1.000
_cell.length_b   1.000
_cell.length_c   1.000
_cell.angle_alpha   90.00
_cell.angle_beta   90.00
_cell.angle_gamma   90.00
#
_symmetry.space_group_name_H-M   'P 1'
#
loop_
_entity.id
_entity.type
_entity.pdbx_description
1 polymer ?
#
loop_
_entity_poly.entity_id
_entity_poly.type
_entity_poly.pdbx_seq_one_letter_code
_entity_poly.pdbx_strand_id
1 'polypeptide(L)'
;MTDTPIINDTTERIELTYRTTGAPIGAPEYTVQLDYLVIACEPNALCDRCDYSPLEKTIFGKFENFTFHTTLLKVKVNKENPAHYGVIFAPSILETMSGKVYGYRNETAKALSAGTENPIDTAEPHLKADSIDPAVAAANELAYNYVTVYQIVRTKDAPSDPSKFKQWIDELMRQGLSDDVNWCYGTDFEILDHVTTPYFDHFTDADLKNYLPWKYLGIQGKRNTIFVHASTCFESVLDIYQYIQMLLTDDANKIGLPTDKTAAIGILGAGPSGLMFGSVLRDMEYTNVTIYEKSGRIGGKTHTIKKLQMRKDGSELNVICELGTCYLSPAYDHFVKDMSRFRQGNDRIGFGGAGGMFRGIMTKDQLGPDPNPHGVIPYGAYIIRKAAMELGAPDAPPQKIISTMERDLTRYIALREELLGHHTPMPMVPPRKLFNEKSSQSFLDFLSEERPDGGNLTSLIGLLQYGYSVQGYGTLKNIPAYYGLIWVSTRVAEAIIDAFKDPKINVVTAWSEGWGNLWEQMATPRPDTGLTPLNVQFSVDTVSIVRPS
;
A
#
# COMPACT_ATOMS: atom_id res chain seq x y z
N MET A 1 26.32 -3.13 20.03
CA MET A 1 27.04 -4.22 19.33
C MET A 1 27.59 -3.59 18.07
N THR A 2 28.85 -3.21 18.10
CA THR A 2 29.57 -2.54 17.00
C THR A 2 30.49 -3.58 16.37
N ASP A 3 29.91 -4.48 15.58
CA ASP A 3 30.67 -5.23 14.58
C ASP A 3 30.31 -4.60 13.24
N THR A 4 31.21 -3.75 12.73
CA THR A 4 31.15 -3.27 11.35
C THR A 4 31.03 -4.50 10.44
N PRO A 5 30.10 -4.55 9.46
CA PRO A 5 30.03 -5.68 8.56
C PRO A 5 31.32 -5.72 7.76
N ILE A 6 32.17 -6.69 8.08
CA ILE A 6 33.34 -7.03 7.27
C ILE A 6 32.77 -7.57 5.96
N ILE A 7 32.97 -6.83 4.87
CA ILE A 7 32.83 -7.41 3.53
C ILE A 7 33.86 -8.52 3.49
N ASN A 8 33.39 -9.76 3.51
CA ASN A 8 34.24 -10.91 3.23
C ASN A 8 34.73 -10.72 1.79
N ASP A 9 36.01 -10.37 1.64
CA ASP A 9 36.75 -10.38 0.39
C ASP A 9 36.98 -11.84 -0.04
N THR A 10 35.88 -12.60 -0.15
CA THR A 10 35.89 -13.96 -0.68
C THR A 10 35.88 -13.84 -2.20
N THR A 11 36.82 -14.50 -2.85
CA THR A 11 36.87 -14.64 -4.31
C THR A 11 35.68 -15.43 -4.88
N GLU A 12 34.82 -15.99 -4.02
CA GLU A 12 33.61 -16.71 -4.40
C GLU A 12 32.54 -15.73 -4.89
N ARG A 13 32.06 -15.96 -6.11
CA ARG A 13 30.98 -15.18 -6.73
C ARG A 13 29.65 -15.89 -6.58
N ILE A 14 28.58 -15.12 -6.67
CA ILE A 14 27.21 -15.62 -6.72
C ILE A 14 26.93 -16.10 -8.13
N GLU A 15 26.46 -17.34 -8.26
CA GLU A 15 26.01 -17.90 -9.52
C GLU A 15 24.49 -17.76 -9.64
N LEU A 16 24.02 -16.98 -10.61
CA LEU A 16 22.60 -16.84 -10.94
C LEU A 16 22.34 -17.55 -12.27
N THR A 17 21.53 -18.61 -12.24
CA THR A 17 21.05 -19.29 -13.44
C THR A 17 19.59 -18.96 -13.68
N TYR A 18 19.27 -18.60 -14.93
CA TYR A 18 17.91 -18.25 -15.33
C TYR A 18 17.58 -18.72 -16.74
N ARG A 19 16.31 -18.66 -17.10
CA ARG A 19 15.81 -18.93 -18.46
C ARG A 19 14.77 -17.90 -18.85
N THR A 20 14.40 -17.90 -20.13
CA THR A 20 13.28 -17.09 -20.61
C THR A 20 11.97 -17.57 -19.98
N THR A 21 11.16 -16.64 -19.48
CA THR A 21 9.87 -16.92 -18.84
C THR A 21 8.91 -17.59 -19.82
N GLY A 22 8.29 -18.69 -19.40
CA GLY A 22 7.39 -19.49 -20.22
C GLY A 22 8.09 -20.42 -21.21
N ALA A 23 9.43 -20.47 -21.21
CA ALA A 23 10.17 -21.40 -22.06
C ALA A 23 9.89 -22.87 -21.67
N PRO A 24 9.87 -23.80 -22.63
CA PRO A 24 9.61 -25.22 -22.37
C PRO A 24 10.74 -25.86 -21.54
N ILE A 25 10.44 -27.01 -20.93
CA ILE A 25 11.44 -27.83 -20.25
C ILE A 25 12.55 -28.19 -21.24
N GLY A 26 13.82 -27.96 -20.86
CA GLY A 26 14.99 -28.17 -21.71
C GLY A 26 15.38 -26.98 -22.59
N ALA A 27 14.70 -25.84 -22.47
CA ALA A 27 15.18 -24.59 -23.07
C ALA A 27 16.55 -24.17 -22.51
N PRO A 28 17.34 -23.38 -23.27
CA PRO A 28 18.64 -22.91 -22.81
C PRO A 28 18.54 -22.16 -21.47
N GLU A 29 19.44 -22.49 -20.57
CA GLU A 29 19.67 -21.76 -19.33
C GLU A 29 20.90 -20.88 -19.49
N TYR A 30 20.86 -19.72 -18.84
CA TYR A 30 21.93 -18.73 -18.84
C TYR A 30 22.44 -18.58 -17.43
N THR A 31 23.75 -18.68 -17.27
CA THR A 31 24.42 -18.54 -15.98
C THR A 31 25.29 -17.29 -15.99
N VAL A 32 25.12 -16.44 -14.99
CA VAL A 32 25.92 -15.24 -14.78
C VAL A 32 26.57 -15.28 -13.40
N GLN A 33 27.76 -14.67 -13.32
CA GLN A 33 28.52 -14.53 -12.08
C GLN A 33 28.36 -13.11 -11.57
N LEU A 34 27.95 -12.97 -10.31
CA LEU A 34 27.69 -11.70 -9.64
C LEU A 34 28.60 -11.56 -8.43
N ASP A 35 29.06 -10.35 -8.16
CA ASP A 35 29.79 -10.02 -6.93
C ASP A 35 28.81 -9.72 -5.78
N TYR A 36 27.58 -9.29 -6.10
CA TYR A 36 26.57 -8.95 -5.10
C TYR A 36 25.14 -9.20 -5.62
N LEU A 37 24.24 -9.59 -4.72
CA LEU A 37 22.83 -9.88 -5.02
C LEU A 37 21.88 -9.01 -4.19
N VAL A 38 20.89 -8.44 -4.86
CA VAL A 38 19.78 -7.72 -4.25
C VAL A 38 18.49 -8.49 -4.52
N ILE A 39 17.84 -8.99 -3.47
CA ILE A 39 16.56 -9.67 -3.57
C ILE A 39 15.45 -8.63 -3.31
N ALA A 40 14.83 -8.16 -4.39
CA ALA A 40 13.77 -7.15 -4.38
C ALA A 40 12.38 -7.75 -4.70
N CYS A 41 12.29 -9.06 -4.92
CA CYS A 41 11.07 -9.85 -5.06
C CYS A 41 10.75 -10.61 -3.76
N GLU A 42 9.59 -11.27 -3.68
CA GLU A 42 9.22 -12.10 -2.53
C GLU A 42 10.27 -13.20 -2.31
N PRO A 43 11.03 -13.18 -1.19
CA PRO A 43 12.14 -14.10 -1.02
C PRO A 43 11.67 -15.55 -0.85
N ASN A 44 10.47 -15.78 -0.30
CA ASN A 44 9.93 -17.13 -0.13
C ASN A 44 9.65 -17.83 -1.48
N ALA A 45 9.33 -17.07 -2.54
CA ALA A 45 9.18 -17.61 -3.89
C ALA A 45 10.50 -18.15 -4.48
N LEU A 46 11.64 -17.87 -3.83
CA LEU A 46 12.96 -18.37 -4.20
C LEU A 46 13.43 -19.52 -3.29
N CYS A 47 12.65 -19.99 -2.31
CA CYS A 47 13.11 -20.98 -1.31
C CYS A 47 13.64 -22.30 -1.90
N ASP A 48 13.12 -22.72 -3.06
CA ASP A 48 13.55 -23.94 -3.77
C ASP A 48 14.60 -23.66 -4.85
N ARG A 49 14.96 -22.39 -5.06
CA ARG A 49 15.85 -21.92 -6.13
C ARG A 49 17.13 -21.31 -5.58
N CYS A 50 17.05 -20.66 -4.43
CA CYS A 50 18.18 -20.08 -3.73
C CYS A 50 18.65 -21.00 -2.61
N ASP A 51 19.96 -21.07 -2.43
CA ASP A 51 20.63 -21.82 -1.37
C ASP A 51 20.49 -21.18 0.02
N TYR A 52 19.27 -20.79 0.40
CA TYR A 52 18.97 -20.20 1.69
C TYR A 52 19.44 -21.09 2.85
N SER A 53 20.10 -20.46 3.81
CA SER A 53 20.44 -21.03 5.11
C SER A 53 19.19 -21.49 5.87
N PRO A 54 19.33 -22.36 6.88
CA PRO A 54 18.19 -22.77 7.71
C PRO A 54 17.46 -21.60 8.37
N LEU A 55 18.20 -20.55 8.77
CA LEU A 55 17.61 -19.34 9.36
C LEU A 55 16.79 -18.56 8.31
N GLU A 56 17.33 -18.34 7.11
CA GLU A 56 16.62 -17.68 6.01
C GLU A 56 15.33 -18.42 5.66
N LYS A 57 15.38 -19.75 5.48
CA LYS A 57 14.19 -20.58 5.22
C LYS A 57 13.16 -20.48 6.35
N THR A 58 13.62 -20.41 7.60
CA THR A 58 12.74 -20.22 8.76
C THR A 58 12.05 -18.86 8.73
N ILE A 59 12.75 -17.79 8.36
CA ILE A 59 12.17 -16.45 8.29
C ILE A 59 11.18 -16.37 7.13
N PHE A 60 11.57 -16.80 5.93
CA PHE A 60 10.76 -16.63 4.72
C PHE A 60 9.54 -17.54 4.67
N GLY A 61 9.64 -18.74 5.27
CA GLY A 61 8.51 -19.65 5.39
C GLY A 61 7.46 -19.24 6.43
N LYS A 62 7.62 -18.08 7.08
CA LYS A 62 6.71 -17.57 8.13
C LYS A 62 5.83 -16.41 7.69
N PHE A 63 5.94 -15.95 6.45
CA PHE A 63 5.05 -14.90 5.96
C PHE A 63 3.62 -15.40 5.88
N GLU A 64 2.70 -14.63 6.45
CA GLU A 64 1.29 -14.64 6.06
C GLU A 64 1.04 -13.48 5.08
N ASN A 65 0.06 -13.65 4.20
CA ASN A 65 -0.34 -12.61 3.27
C ASN A 65 -1.81 -12.74 2.88
N PHE A 66 -2.26 -11.72 2.15
CA PHE A 66 -3.56 -11.68 1.52
C PHE A 66 -3.43 -11.80 0.01
N THR A 67 -4.47 -12.27 -0.67
CA THR A 67 -4.61 -12.09 -2.10
C THR A 67 -5.46 -10.85 -2.31
N PHE A 68 -4.84 -9.80 -2.84
CA PHE A 68 -5.52 -8.57 -3.22
C PHE A 68 -5.86 -8.63 -4.70
N HIS A 69 -7.14 -8.44 -5.02
CA HIS A 69 -7.66 -8.49 -6.37
C HIS A 69 -8.42 -7.21 -6.68
N THR A 70 -8.08 -6.58 -7.80
CA THR A 70 -8.74 -5.37 -8.28
C THR A 70 -9.18 -5.55 -9.71
N THR A 71 -10.38 -5.09 -10.03
CA THR A 71 -10.94 -5.19 -11.38
C THR A 71 -11.37 -3.82 -11.87
N LEU A 72 -10.90 -3.44 -13.06
CA LEU A 72 -11.31 -2.22 -13.73
C LEU A 72 -12.52 -2.51 -14.62
N LEU A 73 -13.61 -1.80 -14.35
CA LEU A 73 -14.88 -1.91 -15.03
C LEU A 73 -15.15 -0.65 -15.84
N LYS A 74 -15.75 -0.80 -17.02
CA LYS A 74 -16.49 0.25 -17.71
C LYS A 74 -17.97 0.05 -17.42
N VAL A 75 -18.58 1.02 -16.76
CA VAL A 75 -19.96 0.91 -16.28
C VAL A 75 -20.83 1.96 -16.93
N LYS A 76 -22.05 1.60 -17.32
CA LYS A 76 -23.01 2.57 -17.82
C LYS A 76 -23.49 3.45 -16.66
N VAL A 77 -23.64 4.75 -16.91
CA VAL A 77 -24.24 5.63 -15.91
C VAL A 77 -25.73 5.32 -15.77
N ASN A 78 -26.17 5.06 -14.54
CA ASN A 78 -27.56 4.81 -14.22
C ASN A 78 -28.25 6.13 -13.85
N LYS A 79 -29.15 6.62 -14.71
CA LYS A 79 -29.88 7.89 -14.47
C LYS A 79 -30.99 7.76 -13.42
N GLU A 80 -31.49 6.55 -13.20
CA GLU A 80 -32.55 6.27 -12.22
C GLU A 80 -31.95 6.10 -10.81
N ASN A 81 -30.68 5.69 -10.73
CA ASN A 81 -29.92 5.57 -9.49
C ASN A 81 -28.50 6.15 -9.68
N PRO A 82 -28.35 7.49 -9.75
CA PRO A 82 -27.07 8.13 -9.96
C PRO A 82 -26.10 7.87 -8.80
N ALA A 83 -24.80 7.88 -9.07
CA ALA A 83 -23.80 7.71 -8.02
C ALA A 83 -23.82 8.92 -7.07
N HIS A 84 -23.84 8.69 -5.76
CA HIS A 84 -23.74 9.76 -4.76
C HIS A 84 -22.29 10.02 -4.32
N TYR A 85 -21.47 8.97 -4.35
CA TYR A 85 -20.09 8.98 -3.87
C TYR A 85 -19.12 8.51 -4.96
N GLY A 86 -17.92 9.09 -4.99
CA GLY A 86 -16.84 8.67 -5.87
C GLY A 86 -16.07 7.47 -5.34
N VAL A 87 -16.10 7.24 -4.02
CA VAL A 87 -15.56 6.04 -3.36
C VAL A 87 -16.60 5.47 -2.41
N ILE A 88 -16.78 4.16 -2.43
CA ILE A 88 -17.53 3.42 -1.42
C ILE A 88 -16.60 2.46 -0.69
N PHE A 89 -16.73 2.41 0.63
CA PHE A 89 -16.11 1.41 1.49
C PHE A 89 -17.16 0.72 2.36
N ALA A 90 -17.09 -0.61 2.44
CA ALA A 90 -17.98 -1.46 3.19
C ALA A 90 -17.19 -2.23 4.27
N PRO A 91 -17.03 -1.66 5.48
CA PRO A 91 -16.13 -2.23 6.47
C PRO A 91 -16.52 -3.65 6.90
N SER A 92 -17.82 -3.92 7.07
CA SER A 92 -18.33 -5.23 7.49
C SER A 92 -18.07 -6.34 6.46
N ILE A 93 -18.05 -6.00 5.16
CA ILE A 93 -17.68 -6.96 4.11
C ILE A 93 -16.19 -7.26 4.23
N LEU A 94 -15.36 -6.22 4.36
CA LEU A 94 -13.91 -6.36 4.50
C LEU A 94 -13.54 -7.19 5.74
N GLU A 95 -14.26 -7.05 6.85
CA GLU A 95 -14.02 -7.83 8.08
C GLU A 95 -13.97 -9.35 7.83
N THR A 96 -14.76 -9.84 6.88
CA THR A 96 -14.78 -11.27 6.52
C THR A 96 -13.56 -11.70 5.72
N MET A 97 -12.97 -10.79 4.93
CA MET A 97 -11.95 -11.07 3.91
C MET A 97 -12.31 -12.30 3.06
N SER A 98 -13.54 -12.34 2.56
CA SER A 98 -14.12 -13.49 1.85
C SER A 98 -13.89 -13.46 0.34
N GLY A 99 -13.18 -12.44 -0.18
CA GLY A 99 -13.06 -12.19 -1.62
C GLY A 99 -14.26 -11.43 -2.21
N LYS A 100 -15.31 -11.13 -1.43
CA LYS A 100 -16.39 -10.23 -1.87
C LYS A 100 -15.90 -8.79 -2.06
N VAL A 101 -16.61 -8.04 -2.91
CA VAL A 101 -16.32 -6.61 -3.15
C VAL A 101 -16.60 -5.83 -1.88
N TYR A 102 -15.55 -5.27 -1.27
CA TYR A 102 -15.67 -4.48 -0.05
C TYR A 102 -15.60 -2.97 -0.33
N GLY A 103 -15.32 -2.58 -1.55
CA GLY A 103 -15.30 -1.18 -1.94
C GLY A 103 -15.07 -1.00 -3.43
N TYR A 104 -15.30 0.22 -3.90
CA TYR A 104 -15.00 0.62 -5.25
C TYR A 104 -14.64 2.10 -5.33
N ARG A 105 -14.00 2.48 -6.43
CA ARG A 105 -13.65 3.85 -6.75
C ARG A 105 -14.02 4.18 -8.19
N ASN A 106 -14.77 5.26 -8.36
CA ASN A 106 -15.05 5.86 -9.67
C ASN A 106 -13.84 6.70 -10.11
N GLU A 107 -13.03 6.12 -11.00
CA GLU A 107 -11.81 6.74 -11.52
C GLU A 107 -12.14 7.94 -12.41
N THR A 108 -13.27 7.91 -13.12
CA THR A 108 -13.76 9.05 -13.92
C THR A 108 -14.10 10.24 -13.04
N ALA A 109 -14.85 10.03 -11.94
CA ALA A 109 -15.15 11.08 -10.97
C ALA A 109 -13.87 11.61 -10.31
N LYS A 110 -12.90 10.74 -9.99
CA LYS A 110 -11.58 11.16 -9.50
C LYS A 110 -10.87 12.07 -10.51
N ALA A 111 -10.82 11.70 -11.78
CA ALA A 111 -10.18 12.51 -12.83
C ALA A 111 -10.88 13.88 -13.01
N LEU A 112 -12.20 13.94 -12.84
CA LEU A 112 -12.96 15.19 -12.85
C LEU A 112 -12.74 16.06 -11.59
N SER A 113 -12.24 15.47 -10.50
CA SER A 113 -11.86 16.19 -9.28
C SER A 113 -10.43 16.73 -9.31
N ALA A 114 -9.60 16.30 -10.27
CA ALA A 114 -8.20 16.69 -10.32
C ALA A 114 -8.05 18.19 -10.65
N GLY A 115 -7.40 18.94 -9.77
CA GLY A 115 -7.07 20.35 -9.99
C GLY A 115 -8.20 21.35 -9.70
N THR A 116 -9.35 20.93 -9.14
CA THR A 116 -10.33 21.88 -8.64
C THR A 116 -9.88 22.45 -7.29
N GLU A 117 -9.70 23.77 -7.22
CA GLU A 117 -9.44 24.46 -5.96
C GLU A 117 -10.63 24.26 -5.01
N ASN A 118 -10.33 23.93 -3.75
CA ASN A 118 -11.30 23.70 -2.68
C ASN A 118 -12.24 24.89 -2.50
N PRO A 119 -13.53 24.83 -2.88
CA PRO A 119 -14.49 25.85 -2.53
C PRO A 119 -15.08 25.50 -1.15
N ILE A 120 -14.34 25.75 -0.06
CA ILE A 120 -14.93 25.74 1.28
C ILE A 120 -14.71 27.10 1.93
N ASP A 121 -15.79 27.87 1.97
CA ASP A 121 -15.93 29.14 2.68
C ASP A 121 -16.86 29.01 3.91
N THR A 122 -17.19 27.79 4.36
CA THR A 122 -18.10 27.61 5.49
C THR A 122 -17.64 26.53 6.47
N ALA A 123 -17.78 26.85 7.76
CA ALA A 123 -17.28 26.09 8.91
C ALA A 123 -18.12 24.84 9.29
N GLU A 124 -19.14 24.47 8.51
CA GLU A 124 -20.03 23.33 8.84
C GLU A 124 -20.32 22.34 7.66
N PRO A 125 -19.33 21.80 6.91
CA PRO A 125 -19.61 20.94 5.76
C PRO A 125 -19.98 19.49 6.11
N HIS A 126 -19.66 19.02 7.32
CA HIS A 126 -19.70 17.59 7.67
C HIS A 126 -21.11 17.00 7.90
N LEU A 127 -22.18 17.78 7.69
CA LEU A 127 -23.52 17.45 8.20
C LEU A 127 -24.66 17.47 7.18
N LYS A 128 -24.46 17.89 5.93
CA LYS A 128 -25.54 17.83 4.92
C LYS A 128 -25.43 16.54 4.10
N ALA A 129 -26.08 15.49 4.59
CA ALA A 129 -26.10 14.16 3.96
C ALA A 129 -26.56 14.17 2.48
N ASP A 130 -27.29 15.20 2.05
CA ASP A 130 -27.94 15.24 0.73
C ASP A 130 -27.12 15.95 -0.36
N SER A 131 -25.96 16.56 -0.05
CA SER A 131 -25.13 17.20 -1.08
C SER A 131 -24.28 16.17 -1.82
N ILE A 132 -24.25 16.25 -3.15
CA ILE A 132 -23.38 15.46 -4.02
C ILE A 132 -22.08 16.22 -4.33
N ASP A 133 -20.96 15.50 -4.35
CA ASP A 133 -19.69 16.08 -4.78
C ASP A 133 -19.76 16.53 -6.26
N PRO A 134 -19.30 17.75 -6.63
CA PRO A 134 -19.40 18.25 -7.99
C PRO A 134 -18.75 17.35 -9.05
N ALA A 135 -17.64 16.67 -8.72
CA ALA A 135 -16.98 15.77 -9.66
C ALA A 135 -17.78 14.48 -9.87
N VAL A 136 -18.47 14.00 -8.83
CA VAL A 136 -19.41 12.87 -8.93
C VAL A 136 -20.64 13.27 -9.75
N ALA A 137 -21.19 14.47 -9.51
CA ALA A 137 -22.28 15.02 -10.32
C ALA A 137 -21.89 15.12 -11.81
N ALA A 138 -20.69 15.64 -12.10
CA ALA A 138 -20.18 15.71 -13.46
C ALA A 138 -19.98 14.31 -14.08
N ALA A 139 -19.55 13.32 -13.31
CA ALA A 139 -19.43 11.93 -13.78
C ALA A 139 -20.80 11.30 -14.09
N ASN A 140 -21.86 11.65 -13.33
CA ASN A 140 -23.23 11.21 -13.60
C ASN A 140 -23.84 11.82 -14.88
N GLU A 141 -23.22 12.85 -15.44
CA GLU A 141 -23.64 13.43 -16.71
C GLU A 141 -23.06 12.67 -17.92
N LEU A 142 -22.05 11.82 -17.72
CA LEU A 142 -21.41 11.07 -18.80
C LEU A 142 -22.21 9.82 -19.19
N ALA A 143 -21.87 9.22 -20.33
CA ALA A 143 -22.52 7.99 -20.79
C ALA A 143 -22.06 6.75 -20.00
N TYR A 144 -20.80 6.74 -19.57
CA TYR A 144 -20.18 5.67 -18.82
C TYR A 144 -19.10 6.23 -17.90
N ASN A 145 -18.74 5.45 -16.88
CA ASN A 145 -17.61 5.72 -15.99
C ASN A 145 -16.64 4.54 -16.00
N TYR A 146 -15.38 4.81 -15.69
CA TYR A 146 -14.40 3.80 -15.32
C TYR A 146 -14.39 3.64 -13.81
N VAL A 147 -14.58 2.41 -13.33
CA VAL A 147 -14.72 2.10 -11.90
C VAL A 147 -13.82 0.93 -11.54
N THR A 148 -12.96 1.11 -10.55
CA THR A 148 -12.12 0.05 -9.99
C THR A 148 -12.81 -0.54 -8.76
N VAL A 149 -12.99 -1.86 -8.71
CA VAL A 149 -13.55 -2.58 -7.56
C VAL A 149 -12.45 -3.33 -6.80
N TYR A 150 -12.61 -3.47 -5.48
CA TYR A 150 -11.61 -4.04 -4.59
C TYR A 150 -12.13 -5.28 -3.88
N GLN A 151 -11.36 -6.36 -3.96
CA GLN A 151 -11.62 -7.64 -3.32
C GLN A 151 -10.35 -8.09 -2.58
N ILE A 152 -10.52 -8.68 -1.40
CA ILE A 152 -9.41 -9.22 -0.62
C ILE A 152 -9.83 -10.51 0.06
N VAL A 153 -8.90 -11.46 0.07
CA VAL A 153 -9.06 -12.75 0.74
C VAL A 153 -7.76 -13.13 1.44
N ARG A 154 -7.83 -13.88 2.54
CA ARG A 154 -6.64 -14.55 3.09
C ARG A 154 -6.13 -15.56 2.05
N THR A 155 -4.86 -15.47 1.66
CA THR A 155 -4.33 -16.27 0.55
C THR A 155 -4.55 -17.77 0.75
N LYS A 156 -4.39 -18.24 1.99
CA LYS A 156 -4.62 -19.66 2.36
C LYS A 156 -6.06 -20.14 2.20
N ASP A 157 -7.03 -19.23 2.17
CA ASP A 157 -8.46 -19.54 2.01
C ASP A 157 -8.88 -19.53 0.53
N ALA A 158 -8.01 -19.05 -0.38
CA ALA A 158 -8.31 -18.92 -1.79
C ALA A 158 -7.92 -20.19 -2.58
N PRO A 159 -8.59 -20.48 -3.72
CA PRO A 159 -8.15 -21.53 -4.63
C PRO A 159 -6.70 -21.30 -5.08
N SER A 160 -5.84 -22.32 -4.97
CA SER A 160 -4.43 -22.22 -5.39
C SER A 160 -4.23 -22.31 -6.90
N ASP A 161 -5.16 -22.92 -7.64
CA ASP A 161 -5.13 -22.95 -9.10
C ASP A 161 -5.56 -21.59 -9.68
N PRO A 162 -4.72 -20.93 -10.51
CA PRO A 162 -5.02 -19.59 -11.02
C PRO A 162 -6.31 -19.49 -11.83
N SER A 163 -6.67 -20.52 -12.60
CA SER A 163 -7.89 -20.52 -13.42
C SER A 163 -9.13 -20.63 -12.55
N LYS A 164 -9.11 -21.53 -11.56
CA LYS A 164 -10.19 -21.67 -10.57
C LYS A 164 -10.31 -20.42 -9.70
N PHE A 165 -9.19 -19.83 -9.28
CA PHE A 165 -9.19 -18.57 -8.54
C PHE A 165 -9.90 -17.48 -9.33
N LYS A 166 -9.53 -17.31 -10.61
CA LYS A 166 -10.12 -16.28 -11.47
C LYS A 166 -11.63 -16.46 -11.62
N GLN A 167 -12.09 -17.68 -11.91
CA GLN A 167 -13.52 -17.94 -12.03
C GLN A 167 -14.25 -17.63 -10.71
N TRP A 168 -13.72 -18.13 -9.59
CA TRP A 168 -14.31 -17.95 -8.27
C TRP A 168 -14.38 -16.47 -7.84
N ILE A 169 -13.32 -15.70 -8.05
CA ILE A 169 -13.28 -14.28 -7.65
C ILE A 169 -14.20 -13.42 -8.54
N ASP A 170 -14.31 -13.75 -9.83
CA ASP A 170 -15.24 -13.10 -10.77
C ASP A 170 -16.71 -13.36 -10.38
N GLU A 171 -17.03 -14.59 -9.93
CA GLU A 171 -18.36 -14.94 -9.43
C GLU A 171 -18.70 -14.17 -8.14
N LEU A 172 -17.77 -14.11 -7.18
CA LEU A 172 -17.92 -13.32 -5.96
C LEU A 172 -18.05 -11.82 -6.23
N MET A 173 -17.36 -11.31 -7.24
CA MET A 173 -17.50 -9.93 -7.66
C MET A 173 -18.94 -9.66 -8.10
N ARG A 174 -19.48 -10.48 -9.01
CA ARG A 174 -20.84 -10.31 -9.53
C ARG A 174 -21.90 -10.40 -8.43
N GLN A 175 -21.76 -11.34 -7.51
CA GLN A 175 -22.66 -11.47 -6.34
C GLN A 175 -22.55 -10.26 -5.39
N GLY A 176 -21.31 -9.83 -5.08
CA GLY A 176 -21.09 -8.70 -4.18
C GLY A 176 -21.64 -7.38 -4.72
N LEU A 177 -21.54 -7.17 -6.04
CA LEU A 177 -22.11 -5.99 -6.72
C LEU A 177 -23.64 -6.02 -6.80
N SER A 178 -24.30 -7.17 -6.68
CA SER A 178 -25.77 -7.23 -6.66
C SER A 178 -26.35 -7.09 -5.25
N ASP A 179 -25.70 -7.69 -4.24
CA ASP A 179 -26.36 -7.97 -2.96
C ASP A 179 -25.71 -7.28 -1.76
N ASP A 180 -24.41 -6.95 -1.83
CA ASP A 180 -23.63 -6.61 -0.64
C ASP A 180 -23.18 -5.16 -0.59
N VAL A 181 -22.48 -4.68 -1.62
CA VAL A 181 -21.94 -3.30 -1.66
C VAL A 181 -22.98 -2.35 -2.27
N ASN A 182 -22.99 -1.07 -1.86
CA ASN A 182 -23.90 -0.07 -2.43
C ASN A 182 -23.52 0.27 -3.89
N TRP A 183 -23.83 -0.62 -4.82
CA TRP A 183 -23.50 -0.52 -6.23
C TRP A 183 -24.63 0.13 -7.03
N CYS A 184 -24.39 1.31 -7.57
CA CYS A 184 -25.42 2.09 -8.27
C CYS A 184 -25.49 1.86 -9.80
N TYR A 185 -24.49 1.20 -10.39
CA TYR A 185 -24.34 1.14 -11.86
C TYR A 185 -25.07 -0.03 -12.55
N GLY A 186 -25.77 -0.88 -11.78
CA GLY A 186 -26.48 -2.04 -12.31
C GLY A 186 -25.56 -3.15 -12.82
N THR A 187 -26.11 -4.13 -13.54
CA THR A 187 -25.38 -5.34 -13.95
C THR A 187 -24.72 -5.24 -15.33
N ASP A 188 -24.94 -4.14 -16.05
CA ASP A 188 -24.42 -3.90 -17.41
C ASP A 188 -23.04 -3.20 -17.32
N PHE A 189 -21.98 -4.01 -17.28
CA PHE A 189 -20.60 -3.53 -17.24
C PHE A 189 -19.66 -4.43 -18.05
N GLU A 190 -18.59 -3.82 -18.54
CA GLU A 190 -17.49 -4.49 -19.24
C GLU A 190 -16.27 -4.58 -18.30
N ILE A 191 -15.69 -5.77 -18.15
CA ILE A 191 -14.40 -5.95 -17.46
C ILE A 191 -13.30 -5.58 -18.45
N LEU A 192 -12.53 -4.54 -18.13
CA LEU A 192 -11.45 -4.06 -18.98
C LEU A 192 -10.09 -4.64 -18.61
N ASP A 193 -9.83 -4.77 -17.31
CA ASP A 193 -8.55 -5.25 -16.80
C ASP A 193 -8.71 -5.74 -15.35
N HIS A 194 -7.73 -6.50 -14.86
CA HIS A 194 -7.65 -6.94 -13.48
C HIS A 194 -6.21 -7.19 -13.04
N VAL A 195 -5.98 -7.06 -11.74
CA VAL A 195 -4.70 -7.36 -11.11
C VAL A 195 -4.97 -8.28 -9.92
N THR A 196 -4.25 -9.39 -9.87
CA THR A 196 -4.20 -10.28 -8.71
C THR A 196 -2.78 -10.29 -8.19
N THR A 197 -2.58 -10.02 -6.91
CA THR A 197 -1.26 -10.06 -6.29
C THR A 197 -1.35 -10.67 -4.89
N PRO A 198 -0.38 -11.53 -4.50
CA PRO A 198 -0.04 -11.67 -3.10
C PRO A 198 0.26 -10.27 -2.55
N TYR A 199 -0.26 -9.95 -1.38
CA TYR A 199 -0.26 -8.60 -0.85
C TYR A 199 -0.02 -8.63 0.65
N PHE A 200 0.88 -7.74 1.08
CA PHE A 200 1.24 -7.53 2.46
C PHE A 200 1.77 -8.79 3.15
N ASP A 201 2.95 -9.22 2.72
CA ASP A 201 3.71 -10.24 3.44
C ASP A 201 4.10 -9.72 4.82
N HIS A 202 3.62 -10.39 5.85
CA HIS A 202 3.81 -9.98 7.24
C HIS A 202 3.98 -11.18 8.17
N PHE A 203 4.42 -10.90 9.39
CA PHE A 203 4.59 -11.88 10.45
C PHE A 203 3.38 -11.88 11.38
N THR A 204 3.03 -13.03 11.92
CA THR A 204 2.01 -13.11 12.98
C THR A 204 2.51 -12.45 14.27
N ASP A 205 1.61 -12.17 15.22
CA ASP A 205 2.01 -11.70 16.57
C ASP A 205 2.99 -12.66 17.26
N ALA A 206 2.81 -13.98 17.08
CA ALA A 206 3.73 -14.98 17.61
C ALA A 206 5.13 -14.89 16.99
N ASP A 207 5.22 -14.63 15.69
CA ASP A 207 6.48 -14.45 14.98
C ASP A 207 7.16 -13.11 15.35
N LEU A 208 6.38 -12.06 15.57
CA LEU A 208 6.86 -10.77 16.08
C LEU A 208 7.47 -10.91 17.49
N LYS A 209 6.81 -11.67 18.38
CA LYS A 209 7.34 -12.03 19.72
C LYS A 209 8.62 -12.85 19.66
N ASN A 210 8.84 -13.59 18.57
CA ASN A 210 10.10 -14.30 18.28
C ASN A 210 11.13 -13.43 17.54
N TYR A 211 10.85 -12.14 17.41
CA TYR A 211 11.70 -11.11 16.81
C TYR A 211 12.13 -11.43 15.37
N LEU A 212 11.28 -12.10 14.58
CA LEU A 212 11.62 -12.47 13.19
C LEU A 212 12.00 -11.27 12.30
N PRO A 213 11.34 -10.10 12.35
CA PRO A 213 11.78 -8.93 11.58
C PRO A 213 13.23 -8.50 11.87
N TRP A 214 13.65 -8.54 13.14
CA TRP A 214 15.03 -8.17 13.51
C TRP A 214 16.04 -9.26 13.20
N LYS A 215 15.63 -10.53 13.20
CA LYS A 215 16.47 -11.61 12.64
C LYS A 215 16.63 -11.44 11.14
N TYR A 216 15.60 -10.98 10.44
CA TYR A 216 15.65 -10.66 9.02
C TYR A 216 16.57 -9.45 8.76
N LEU A 217 16.48 -8.40 9.58
CA LEU A 217 17.44 -7.29 9.53
C LEU A 217 18.89 -7.78 9.79
N GLY A 218 19.07 -8.71 10.73
CA GLY A 218 20.38 -9.25 11.10
C GLY A 218 21.03 -10.19 10.07
N ILE A 219 20.37 -10.51 8.95
CA ILE A 219 20.97 -11.27 7.85
C ILE A 219 21.36 -10.41 6.65
N GLN A 220 21.06 -9.11 6.67
CA GLN A 220 21.36 -8.22 5.57
C GLN A 220 22.88 -8.11 5.32
N GLY A 221 23.29 -8.19 4.06
CA GLY A 221 24.69 -8.16 3.63
C GLY A 221 25.45 -9.48 3.78
N LYS A 222 24.89 -10.49 4.47
CA LYS A 222 25.53 -11.80 4.59
C LYS A 222 25.54 -12.51 3.23
N ARG A 223 26.62 -13.25 2.95
CA ARG A 223 26.78 -14.01 1.70
C ARG A 223 26.57 -13.11 0.47
N ASN A 224 27.06 -11.88 0.56
CA ASN A 224 26.97 -10.83 -0.46
C ASN A 224 25.54 -10.57 -0.96
N THR A 225 24.55 -10.69 -0.06
CA THR A 225 23.13 -10.59 -0.39
C THR A 225 22.42 -9.59 0.52
N ILE A 226 21.60 -8.73 -0.08
CA ILE A 226 20.70 -7.83 0.63
C ILE A 226 19.25 -8.09 0.18
N PHE A 227 18.30 -7.94 1.10
CA PHE A 227 16.88 -8.13 0.84
C PHE A 227 16.17 -6.80 1.05
N VAL A 228 15.44 -6.34 0.04
CA VAL A 228 14.76 -5.02 0.03
C VAL A 228 13.30 -5.10 -0.41
N HIS A 229 12.77 -6.32 -0.51
CA HIS A 229 11.34 -6.52 -0.73
C HIS A 229 10.51 -5.96 0.43
N ALA A 230 9.26 -5.58 0.17
CA ALA A 230 8.29 -5.06 1.14
C ALA A 230 8.18 -5.90 2.43
N SER A 231 8.36 -7.22 2.35
CA SER A 231 8.31 -8.14 3.49
C SER A 231 9.37 -7.89 4.57
N THR A 232 10.37 -7.04 4.30
CA THR A 232 11.38 -6.60 5.27
C THR A 232 10.84 -5.59 6.29
N CYS A 233 9.83 -4.82 5.91
CA CYS A 233 9.33 -3.71 6.72
C CYS A 233 7.80 -3.59 6.62
N PHE A 234 7.29 -3.11 5.48
CA PHE A 234 5.88 -2.86 5.21
C PHE A 234 5.59 -2.77 3.69
N GLU A 235 4.34 -2.98 3.29
CA GLU A 235 3.89 -3.07 1.87
C GLU A 235 3.79 -1.72 1.13
N SER A 236 4.10 -0.60 1.79
CA SER A 236 3.98 0.72 1.15
C SER A 236 5.27 1.16 0.47
N VAL A 237 5.14 1.96 -0.59
CA VAL A 237 6.30 2.52 -1.32
C VAL A 237 7.16 3.40 -0.41
N LEU A 238 6.55 4.17 0.51
CA LEU A 238 7.29 4.97 1.48
C LEU A 238 8.16 4.11 2.37
N ASP A 239 7.61 3.02 2.90
CA ASP A 239 8.35 2.17 3.84
C ASP A 239 9.50 1.47 3.12
N ILE A 240 9.29 1.02 1.88
CA ILE A 240 10.37 0.48 1.03
C ILE A 240 11.47 1.54 0.82
N TYR A 241 11.11 2.76 0.45
CA TYR A 241 12.07 3.85 0.27
C TYR A 241 12.84 4.13 1.56
N GLN A 242 12.14 4.25 2.70
CA GLN A 242 12.75 4.49 4.00
C GLN A 242 13.66 3.33 4.42
N TYR A 243 13.28 2.08 4.13
CA TYR A 243 14.11 0.91 4.42
C TYR A 243 15.42 0.95 3.62
N ILE A 244 15.35 1.26 2.32
CA ILE A 244 16.55 1.41 1.49
C ILE A 244 17.48 2.50 2.03
N GLN A 245 16.92 3.64 2.45
CA GLN A 245 17.70 4.70 3.11
C GLN A 245 18.34 4.19 4.41
N MET A 246 17.54 3.58 5.30
CA MET A 246 18.01 3.01 6.57
C MET A 246 19.18 2.03 6.38
N LEU A 247 19.15 1.22 5.32
CA LEU A 247 20.21 0.24 5.05
C LEU A 247 21.50 0.83 4.47
N LEU A 248 21.42 1.98 3.77
CA LEU A 248 22.54 2.50 2.98
C LEU A 248 23.14 3.80 3.50
N THR A 249 22.36 4.62 4.21
CA THR A 249 22.75 5.98 4.60
C THR A 249 22.84 6.17 6.12
N ASP A 250 22.22 5.31 6.92
CA ASP A 250 22.35 5.37 8.38
C ASP A 250 23.65 4.68 8.83
N ASP A 251 24.61 5.47 9.32
CA ASP A 251 25.93 4.98 9.77
C ASP A 251 25.83 3.87 10.84
N ALA A 252 24.73 3.83 11.61
CA ALA A 252 24.52 2.77 12.61
C ALA A 252 24.20 1.40 11.97
N ASN A 253 23.72 1.38 10.73
CA ASN A 253 23.12 0.20 10.08
C ASN A 253 23.59 -0.02 8.65
N LYS A 254 24.57 0.78 8.21
CA LYS A 254 25.10 0.76 6.87
C LYS A 254 25.64 -0.62 6.53
N ILE A 255 24.96 -1.28 5.60
CA ILE A 255 25.45 -2.53 5.03
C ILE A 255 26.51 -2.19 3.99
N GLY A 256 27.60 -2.94 4.00
CA GLY A 256 28.67 -2.80 3.01
C GLY A 256 28.18 -3.20 1.61
N LEU A 257 28.15 -2.24 0.69
CA LEU A 257 28.12 -2.52 -0.74
C LEU A 257 29.57 -2.76 -1.25
N PRO A 258 29.77 -3.44 -2.39
CA PRO A 258 31.09 -3.63 -2.97
C PRO A 258 31.83 -2.30 -3.13
N THR A 259 33.09 -2.22 -2.73
CA THR A 259 33.89 -0.99 -2.88
C THR A 259 34.22 -0.69 -4.34
N ASP A 260 34.34 -1.73 -5.16
CA ASP A 260 34.53 -1.62 -6.61
C ASP A 260 33.21 -1.25 -7.31
N LYS A 261 33.21 -0.09 -7.99
CA LYS A 261 32.05 0.43 -8.73
C LYS A 261 31.74 -0.33 -10.02
N THR A 262 32.64 -1.22 -10.45
CA THR A 262 32.46 -2.10 -11.60
C THR A 262 31.98 -3.51 -11.21
N ALA A 263 31.81 -3.76 -9.90
CA ALA A 263 31.27 -5.01 -9.38
C ALA A 263 29.94 -5.37 -10.06
N ALA A 264 29.78 -6.64 -10.44
CA ALA A 264 28.59 -7.16 -11.07
C ALA A 264 27.48 -7.32 -10.01
N ILE A 265 26.46 -6.47 -10.06
CA ILE A 265 25.34 -6.49 -9.11
C ILE A 265 24.08 -6.95 -9.82
N GLY A 266 23.49 -8.05 -9.34
CA GLY A 266 22.18 -8.52 -9.80
C GLY A 266 21.07 -8.09 -8.86
N ILE A 267 19.98 -7.56 -9.40
CA ILE A 267 18.75 -7.23 -8.65
C ILE A 267 17.61 -8.12 -9.16
N LEU A 268 16.97 -8.87 -8.28
CA LEU A 268 15.83 -9.72 -8.64
C LEU A 268 14.51 -8.99 -8.40
N GLY A 269 13.82 -8.63 -9.48
CA GLY A 269 12.52 -7.96 -9.49
C GLY A 269 12.60 -6.47 -9.82
N ALA A 270 11.82 -6.02 -10.81
CA ALA A 270 11.68 -4.62 -11.21
C ALA A 270 10.42 -3.95 -10.63
N GLY A 271 10.05 -4.33 -9.40
CA GLY A 271 9.07 -3.60 -8.58
C GLY A 271 9.65 -2.30 -7.99
N PRO A 272 8.86 -1.55 -7.19
CA PRO A 272 9.33 -0.30 -6.56
C PRO A 272 10.64 -0.49 -5.80
N SER A 273 10.79 -1.58 -5.04
CA SER A 273 12.04 -1.94 -4.35
C SER A 273 13.25 -2.01 -5.28
N GLY A 274 13.16 -2.78 -6.36
CA GLY A 274 14.29 -3.00 -7.28
C GLY A 274 14.63 -1.78 -8.11
N LEU A 275 13.61 -1.03 -8.56
CA LEU A 275 13.81 0.21 -9.31
C LEU A 275 14.46 1.28 -8.44
N MET A 276 13.97 1.48 -7.21
CA MET A 276 14.55 2.45 -6.28
C MET A 276 15.98 2.06 -5.89
N PHE A 277 16.23 0.77 -5.58
CA PHE A 277 17.57 0.31 -5.24
C PHE A 277 18.54 0.46 -6.43
N GLY A 278 18.10 0.08 -7.64
CA GLY A 278 18.87 0.29 -8.86
C GLY A 278 19.17 1.78 -9.13
N SER A 279 18.20 2.68 -8.88
CA SER A 279 18.45 4.13 -8.96
C SER A 279 19.51 4.58 -7.96
N VAL A 280 19.46 4.09 -6.72
CA VAL A 280 20.46 4.45 -5.70
C VAL A 280 21.85 3.96 -6.10
N LEU A 281 21.98 2.72 -6.61
CA LEU A 281 23.26 2.23 -7.11
C LEU A 281 23.80 3.06 -8.29
N ARG A 282 22.93 3.49 -9.21
CA ARG A 282 23.30 4.42 -10.28
C ARG A 282 23.83 5.75 -9.72
N ASP A 283 23.15 6.32 -8.73
CA ASP A 283 23.58 7.57 -8.08
C ASP A 283 24.92 7.40 -7.34
N MET A 284 25.18 6.19 -6.85
CA MET A 284 26.46 5.78 -6.24
C MET A 284 27.52 5.35 -7.27
N GLU A 285 27.30 5.63 -8.55
CA GLU A 285 28.23 5.41 -9.67
C GLU A 285 28.55 3.94 -9.99
N TYR A 286 27.73 2.97 -9.55
CA TYR A 286 27.89 1.59 -9.98
C TYR A 286 27.51 1.45 -11.46
N THR A 287 28.39 0.83 -12.25
CA THR A 287 28.25 0.77 -13.72
C THR A 287 27.81 -0.58 -14.25
N ASN A 288 27.87 -1.64 -13.43
CA ASN A 288 27.56 -3.02 -13.83
C ASN A 288 26.39 -3.58 -13.00
N VAL A 289 25.23 -2.94 -13.11
CA VAL A 289 24.00 -3.33 -12.41
C VAL A 289 23.01 -3.89 -13.42
N THR A 290 22.43 -5.06 -13.16
CA THR A 290 21.35 -5.63 -13.97
C THR A 290 20.14 -5.97 -13.09
N ILE A 291 18.96 -5.50 -13.49
CA ILE A 291 17.69 -5.86 -12.87
C ILE A 291 17.05 -6.99 -13.69
N TYR A 292 16.84 -8.15 -13.07
CA TYR A 292 16.20 -9.31 -13.68
C TYR A 292 14.72 -9.33 -13.29
N GLU A 293 13.84 -9.17 -14.28
CA GLU A 293 12.40 -9.12 -14.10
C GLU A 293 11.72 -10.29 -14.81
N LYS A 294 10.89 -11.02 -14.08
CA LYS A 294 10.20 -12.19 -14.61
C LYS A 294 9.10 -11.82 -15.61
N SER A 295 8.40 -10.74 -15.38
CA SER A 295 7.34 -10.28 -16.28
C SER A 295 7.89 -9.46 -17.46
N GLY A 296 6.99 -9.06 -18.35
CA GLY A 296 7.29 -8.12 -19.45
C GLY A 296 7.14 -6.65 -19.06
N ARG A 297 7.06 -6.31 -17.76
CA ARG A 297 6.80 -4.94 -17.30
C ARG A 297 7.52 -4.62 -15.98
N ILE A 298 7.64 -3.33 -15.69
CA ILE A 298 8.13 -2.82 -14.40
C ILE A 298 6.97 -2.43 -13.47
N GLY A 299 7.31 -2.07 -12.23
CA GLY A 299 6.39 -1.48 -11.26
C GLY A 299 5.80 -2.47 -10.26
N GLY A 300 6.03 -3.78 -10.45
CA GLY A 300 5.64 -4.81 -9.49
C GLY A 300 4.13 -4.75 -9.20
N LYS A 301 3.74 -4.54 -7.94
CA LYS A 301 2.33 -4.43 -7.55
C LYS A 301 1.66 -3.11 -7.99
N THR A 302 2.43 -2.12 -8.43
CA THR A 302 1.89 -0.88 -9.04
C THR A 302 1.39 -1.16 -10.45
N HIS A 303 0.11 -0.86 -10.71
CA HIS A 303 -0.52 -1.01 -12.01
C HIS A 303 -1.37 0.22 -12.31
N THR A 304 -0.87 1.05 -13.22
CA THR A 304 -1.55 2.25 -13.68
C THR A 304 -2.06 2.02 -15.10
N ILE A 305 -3.37 2.16 -15.30
CA ILE A 305 -4.01 2.07 -16.61
C ILE A 305 -4.53 3.46 -16.98
N LYS A 306 -4.09 3.98 -18.13
CA LYS A 306 -4.61 5.25 -18.67
C LYS A 306 -5.77 4.97 -19.62
N LYS A 307 -6.91 5.62 -19.41
CA LYS A 307 -8.08 5.58 -20.28
C LYS A 307 -8.43 6.97 -20.76
N LEU A 308 -8.98 7.04 -21.97
CA LEU A 308 -9.48 8.27 -22.55
C LEU A 308 -11.00 8.31 -22.42
N GLN A 309 -11.53 9.36 -21.82
CA GLN A 309 -12.97 9.58 -21.66
C GLN A 309 -13.36 10.83 -22.47
N MET A 310 -14.33 10.68 -23.38
CA MET A 310 -14.90 11.82 -24.08
C MET A 310 -15.91 12.55 -23.18
N ARG A 311 -15.77 13.87 -23.07
CA ARG A 311 -16.73 14.75 -22.41
C ARG A 311 -17.85 15.18 -23.37
N LYS A 312 -18.93 15.75 -22.81
CA LYS A 312 -20.09 16.21 -23.62
C LYS A 312 -19.74 17.32 -24.60
N ASP A 313 -18.77 18.16 -24.27
CA ASP A 313 -18.28 19.27 -25.11
C ASP A 313 -17.31 18.81 -26.22
N GLY A 314 -17.06 17.49 -26.32
CA GLY A 314 -16.13 16.92 -27.29
C GLY A 314 -14.67 16.95 -26.86
N SER A 315 -14.35 17.49 -25.67
CA SER A 315 -12.99 17.45 -25.13
C SER A 315 -12.64 16.08 -24.53
N GLU A 316 -11.35 15.78 -24.51
CA GLU A 316 -10.80 14.55 -23.98
C GLU A 316 -10.40 14.69 -22.50
N LEU A 317 -10.69 13.65 -21.70
CA LEU A 317 -10.26 13.53 -20.31
C LEU A 317 -9.40 12.28 -20.15
N ASN A 318 -8.17 12.47 -19.69
CA ASN A 318 -7.32 11.37 -19.24
C ASN A 318 -7.80 10.87 -17.88
N VAL A 319 -8.19 9.60 -17.82
CA VAL A 319 -8.60 8.92 -16.61
C VAL A 319 -7.50 7.95 -16.20
N ILE A 320 -6.85 8.25 -15.08
CA ILE A 320 -5.82 7.40 -14.48
C ILE A 320 -6.49 6.39 -13.56
N CYS A 321 -6.45 5.11 -13.92
CA CYS A 321 -7.00 4.02 -13.13
C CYS A 321 -5.86 3.30 -12.39
N GLU A 322 -5.84 3.36 -11.06
CA GLU A 322 -4.82 2.68 -10.24
C GLU A 322 -5.39 1.37 -9.68
N LEU A 323 -4.83 0.26 -10.15
CA LEU A 323 -5.20 -1.11 -9.77
C LEU A 323 -4.27 -1.67 -8.66
N GLY A 324 -3.32 -0.87 -8.19
CA GLY A 324 -2.43 -1.21 -7.08
C GLY A 324 -2.17 0.02 -6.21
N THR A 325 -0.90 0.42 -6.11
CA THR A 325 -0.47 1.64 -5.42
C THR A 325 -1.25 2.86 -5.92
N CYS A 326 -1.81 3.66 -5.01
CA CYS A 326 -2.63 4.81 -5.38
C CYS A 326 -2.30 6.08 -4.61
N TYR A 327 -2.15 5.99 -3.28
CA TYR A 327 -2.14 7.16 -2.40
C TYR A 327 -0.74 7.56 -1.93
N LEU A 328 -0.60 8.86 -1.64
CA LEU A 328 0.48 9.43 -0.84
C LEU A 328 -0.13 10.14 0.37
N SER A 329 0.47 9.93 1.53
CA SER A 329 0.19 10.70 2.76
C SER A 329 1.23 11.81 2.95
N PRO A 330 1.04 12.74 3.90
CA PRO A 330 2.05 13.74 4.26
C PRO A 330 3.39 13.15 4.72
N ALA A 331 3.45 11.88 5.11
CA ALA A 331 4.73 11.22 5.41
C ALA A 331 5.60 11.00 4.15
N TYR A 332 5.04 11.13 2.95
CA TYR A 332 5.76 11.05 1.68
C TYR A 332 6.50 12.35 1.30
N ASP A 333 6.44 13.43 2.09
CA ASP A 333 7.00 14.73 1.68
C ASP A 333 8.49 14.65 1.29
N HIS A 334 9.30 13.89 2.03
CA HIS A 334 10.72 13.67 1.69
C HIS A 334 10.89 12.80 0.44
N PHE A 335 10.11 11.72 0.30
CA PHE A 335 10.08 10.92 -0.92
C PHE A 335 9.72 11.79 -2.14
N VAL A 336 8.72 12.66 -2.00
CA VAL A 336 8.30 13.65 -2.99
C VAL A 336 9.33 14.77 -3.14
N LYS A 337 10.36 14.90 -2.32
CA LYS A 337 11.48 15.78 -2.65
C LYS A 337 12.47 15.03 -3.54
N ASP A 338 12.84 13.82 -3.14
CA ASP A 338 13.91 13.03 -3.77
C ASP A 338 13.54 12.52 -5.16
N MET A 339 12.27 12.24 -5.42
CA MET A 339 11.82 11.76 -6.73
C MET A 339 11.66 12.89 -7.79
N SER A 340 12.16 14.11 -7.54
CA SER A 340 11.86 15.32 -8.34
C SER A 340 12.30 15.26 -9.78
N ARG A 341 13.40 14.57 -10.03
CA ARG A 341 13.91 14.32 -11.38
C ARG A 341 13.11 13.27 -12.17
N PHE A 342 12.20 12.52 -11.54
CA PHE A 342 11.42 11.44 -12.18
C PHE A 342 9.92 11.75 -12.29
N ARG A 343 9.50 13.01 -12.17
CA ARG A 343 8.07 13.37 -12.09
C ARG A 343 7.62 14.46 -13.06
N GLN A 344 8.31 14.67 -14.18
CA GLN A 344 7.87 15.72 -15.10
C GLN A 344 6.47 15.42 -15.62
N GLY A 345 5.59 16.42 -15.52
CA GLY A 345 4.17 16.28 -15.87
C GLY A 345 3.36 15.38 -14.93
N ASN A 346 3.97 14.88 -13.84
CA ASN A 346 3.33 13.99 -12.88
C ASN A 346 3.26 14.66 -11.50
N ASP A 347 2.33 15.58 -11.37
CA ASP A 347 2.17 16.41 -10.19
C ASP A 347 1.47 15.67 -9.05
N ARG A 348 1.78 16.06 -7.82
CA ARG A 348 1.06 15.59 -6.64
C ARG A 348 -0.23 16.37 -6.50
N ILE A 349 -1.37 15.69 -6.60
CA ILE A 349 -2.71 16.29 -6.56
C ILE A 349 -3.53 15.77 -5.37
N GLY A 350 -4.49 16.57 -4.90
CA GLY A 350 -5.46 16.15 -3.89
C GLY A 350 -6.35 15.01 -4.38
N PHE A 351 -6.85 14.19 -3.46
CA PHE A 351 -7.69 13.04 -3.80
C PHE A 351 -9.15 13.22 -3.35
N GLY A 352 -10.02 13.54 -4.31
CA GLY A 352 -11.46 13.50 -4.14
C GLY A 352 -12.06 14.68 -3.37
N GLY A 353 -11.75 15.90 -3.80
CA GLY A 353 -12.49 17.13 -3.49
C GLY A 353 -12.60 17.51 -2.00
N ALA A 354 -13.08 18.72 -1.75
CA ALA A 354 -13.26 19.27 -0.41
C ALA A 354 -14.48 18.63 0.31
N GLY A 355 -14.43 18.50 1.64
CA GLY A 355 -15.64 18.38 2.46
C GLY A 355 -16.10 16.97 2.83
N GLY A 356 -15.34 15.93 2.49
CA GLY A 356 -15.62 14.56 2.94
C GLY A 356 -16.81 13.87 2.27
N MET A 357 -17.43 14.51 1.27
CA MET A 357 -18.60 13.98 0.53
C MET A 357 -18.23 13.06 -0.62
N PHE A 358 -16.97 13.04 -1.09
CA PHE A 358 -16.55 12.12 -2.14
C PHE A 358 -16.51 10.65 -1.69
N ARG A 359 -16.35 10.41 -0.38
CA ARG A 359 -16.19 9.08 0.22
C ARG A 359 -17.42 8.72 1.03
N GLY A 360 -18.10 7.64 0.63
CA GLY A 360 -19.20 7.04 1.36
C GLY A 360 -18.77 5.78 2.10
N ILE A 361 -19.22 5.62 3.33
CA ILE A 361 -18.96 4.45 4.17
C ILE A 361 -20.28 3.75 4.46
N MET A 362 -20.33 2.45 4.21
CA MET A 362 -21.50 1.64 4.55
C MET A 362 -21.58 1.44 6.07
N THR A 363 -22.77 1.60 6.63
CA THR A 363 -23.00 1.59 8.09
C THR A 363 -23.52 0.26 8.62
N LYS A 364 -23.90 -0.66 7.73
CA LYS A 364 -24.39 -2.01 8.07
C LYS A 364 -23.44 -2.69 9.05
N ASP A 365 -23.92 -3.07 10.23
CA ASP A 365 -23.16 -3.72 11.32
C ASP A 365 -22.01 -2.87 11.92
N GLN A 366 -21.99 -1.54 11.69
CA GLN A 366 -20.90 -0.66 12.15
C GLN A 366 -21.29 0.29 13.28
N LEU A 367 -22.54 0.75 13.32
CA LEU A 367 -23.00 1.80 14.26
C LEU A 367 -23.96 1.28 15.35
N GLY A 368 -23.95 -0.03 15.64
CA GLY A 368 -24.85 -0.64 16.62
C GLY A 368 -26.33 -0.53 16.21
N PRO A 369 -27.28 -0.51 17.16
CA PRO A 369 -28.70 -0.26 16.87
C PRO A 369 -28.92 1.23 16.58
N ASP A 370 -28.41 1.70 15.43
CA ASP A 370 -28.67 3.07 14.96
C ASP A 370 -30.18 3.21 14.64
N PRO A 371 -30.90 4.14 15.30
CA PRO A 371 -32.33 4.36 15.06
C PRO A 371 -32.62 4.93 13.65
N ASN A 372 -31.60 5.39 12.91
CA ASN A 372 -31.74 5.93 11.57
C ASN A 372 -30.67 5.35 10.62
N PRO A 373 -30.84 4.08 10.17
CA PRO A 373 -29.85 3.35 9.40
C PRO A 373 -29.75 3.87 7.96
N HIS A 374 -29.04 4.99 7.77
CA HIS A 374 -28.60 5.39 6.44
C HIS A 374 -27.61 4.33 5.95
N GLY A 375 -27.94 3.63 4.86
CA GLY A 375 -27.11 2.52 4.35
C GLY A 375 -25.67 2.95 4.02
N VAL A 376 -25.47 4.20 3.61
CA VAL A 376 -24.16 4.83 3.36
C VAL A 376 -24.17 6.28 3.86
N ILE A 377 -23.12 6.69 4.57
CA ILE A 377 -22.92 8.08 5.01
C ILE A 377 -21.54 8.61 4.60
N PRO A 378 -21.35 9.94 4.54
CA PRO A 378 -20.04 10.53 4.26
C PRO A 378 -18.98 10.12 5.29
N TYR A 379 -17.73 9.98 4.85
CA TYR A 379 -16.61 9.56 5.69
C TYR A 379 -16.45 10.38 6.98
N GLY A 380 -16.54 11.72 6.88
CA GLY A 380 -16.46 12.59 8.05
C GLY A 380 -17.57 12.34 9.07
N ALA A 381 -18.80 12.09 8.60
CA ALA A 381 -19.91 11.74 9.49
C ALA A 381 -19.72 10.34 10.11
N TYR A 382 -19.20 9.39 9.34
CA TYR A 382 -18.93 8.04 9.81
C TYR A 382 -17.93 8.02 10.96
N ILE A 383 -16.78 8.69 10.83
CA ILE A 383 -15.75 8.65 11.88
C ILE A 383 -16.25 9.27 13.19
N ILE A 384 -17.04 10.35 13.13
CA ILE A 384 -17.61 11.01 14.31
C ILE A 384 -18.67 10.11 14.95
N ARG A 385 -19.60 9.57 14.16
CA ARG A 385 -20.66 8.69 14.69
C ARG A 385 -20.08 7.41 15.28
N LYS A 386 -19.11 6.78 14.60
CA LYS A 386 -18.43 5.59 15.09
C LYS A 386 -17.73 5.88 16.41
N ALA A 387 -16.97 6.97 16.51
CA ALA A 387 -16.34 7.39 17.74
C ALA A 387 -17.35 7.61 18.88
N ALA A 388 -18.48 8.28 18.62
CA ALA A 388 -19.54 8.49 19.60
C ALA A 388 -20.11 7.17 20.15
N MET A 389 -20.31 6.17 19.28
CA MET A 389 -20.79 4.84 19.68
C MET A 389 -19.75 4.08 20.51
N GLU A 390 -18.49 4.08 20.09
CA GLU A 390 -17.39 3.40 20.81
C GLU A 390 -17.10 4.02 22.18
N LEU A 391 -17.41 5.31 22.36
CA LEU A 391 -17.32 6.03 23.63
C LEU A 391 -18.57 5.86 24.51
N GLY A 392 -19.60 5.15 24.04
CA GLY A 392 -20.89 5.05 24.75
C GLY A 392 -21.63 6.38 24.89
N ALA A 393 -21.39 7.31 23.98
CA ALA A 393 -21.90 8.68 24.01
C ALA A 393 -22.57 9.08 22.68
N PRO A 394 -23.60 8.32 22.21
CA PRO A 394 -24.21 8.51 20.89
C PRO A 394 -24.83 9.90 20.68
N ASP A 395 -25.31 10.53 21.75
CA ASP A 395 -25.97 11.85 21.71
C ASP A 395 -25.00 13.02 21.97
N ALA A 396 -23.70 12.76 22.12
CA ALA A 396 -22.73 13.82 22.37
C ALA A 396 -22.60 14.76 21.15
N PRO A 397 -22.44 16.08 21.37
CA PRO A 397 -22.22 17.02 20.28
C PRO A 397 -20.98 16.63 19.44
N PRO A 398 -21.01 16.73 18.09
CA PRO A 398 -19.89 16.38 17.23
C PRO A 398 -18.57 17.02 17.64
N GLN A 399 -18.58 18.29 18.06
CA GLN A 399 -17.36 18.98 18.50
C GLN A 399 -16.72 18.33 19.73
N LYS A 400 -17.52 17.80 20.67
CA LYS A 400 -17.01 17.09 21.85
C LYS A 400 -16.35 15.76 21.45
N ILE A 401 -16.89 15.10 20.44
CA ILE A 401 -16.31 13.87 19.88
C ILE A 401 -15.00 14.18 19.17
N ILE A 402 -14.99 15.18 18.28
CA ILE A 402 -13.77 15.62 17.57
C ILE A 402 -12.66 15.96 18.56
N SER A 403 -12.95 16.77 19.59
CA SER A 403 -11.94 17.11 20.61
C SER A 403 -11.47 15.89 21.41
N THR A 404 -12.27 14.83 21.53
CA THR A 404 -11.82 13.56 22.13
C THR A 404 -10.90 12.81 21.18
N MET A 405 -11.24 12.73 19.89
CA MET A 405 -10.40 12.11 18.87
C MET A 405 -9.05 12.83 18.72
N GLU A 406 -9.00 14.17 18.79
CA GLU A 406 -7.74 14.94 18.78
C GLU A 406 -6.84 14.58 19.97
N ARG A 407 -7.42 14.46 21.18
CA ARG A 407 -6.69 14.02 22.38
C ARG A 407 -6.21 12.59 22.24
N ASP A 408 -7.03 11.69 21.73
CA ASP A 408 -6.64 10.29 21.55
C ASP A 408 -5.58 10.13 20.44
N LEU A 409 -5.61 10.93 19.37
CA LEU A 409 -4.52 10.97 18.39
C LEU A 409 -3.22 11.48 19.01
N THR A 410 -3.29 12.48 19.89
CA THR A 410 -2.12 12.98 20.63
C THR A 410 -1.56 11.89 21.54
N ARG A 411 -2.42 11.15 22.26
CA ARG A 411 -2.03 10.00 23.09
C ARG A 411 -1.45 8.87 22.25
N TYR A 412 -2.05 8.59 21.08
CA TYR A 412 -1.57 7.61 20.11
C TYR A 412 -0.14 7.94 19.66
N ILE A 413 0.15 9.19 19.30
CA ILE A 413 1.50 9.65 18.92
C ILE A 413 2.49 9.37 20.05
N ALA A 414 2.18 9.80 21.28
CA ALA A 414 3.06 9.60 22.43
C ALA A 414 3.33 8.12 22.71
N LEU A 415 2.29 7.27 22.66
CA LEU A 415 2.43 5.82 22.84
C LEU A 415 3.25 5.18 21.72
N ARG A 416 3.02 5.58 20.48
CA ARG A 416 3.77 5.08 19.32
C ARG A 416 5.25 5.39 19.48
N GLU A 417 5.60 6.61 19.85
CA GLU A 417 7.00 7.03 20.05
C GLU A 417 7.63 6.32 21.25
N GLU A 418 6.89 6.11 22.33
CA GLU A 418 7.38 5.33 23.47
C GLU A 418 7.68 3.87 23.06
N LEU A 419 6.81 3.27 22.25
CA LEU A 419 6.90 1.85 21.90
C LEU A 419 7.89 1.57 20.76
N LEU A 420 7.89 2.40 19.71
CA LEU A 420 8.69 2.19 18.49
C LEU A 420 9.86 3.17 18.35
N GLY A 421 9.90 4.26 19.13
CA GLY A 421 10.85 5.35 18.91
C GLY A 421 10.57 6.12 17.61
N HIS A 422 11.60 6.82 17.13
CA HIS A 422 11.51 7.73 15.98
C HIS A 422 12.08 7.14 14.68
N HIS A 423 12.64 5.93 14.72
CA HIS A 423 13.24 5.32 13.52
C HIS A 423 12.15 4.84 12.56
N THR A 424 12.37 5.10 11.27
CA THR A 424 11.51 4.66 10.17
C THR A 424 12.32 3.84 9.18
N PRO A 425 11.71 2.85 8.51
CA PRO A 425 10.30 2.49 8.61
C PRO A 425 10.01 1.59 9.83
N MET A 426 11.03 1.00 10.45
CA MET A 426 10.90 0.11 11.60
C MET A 426 11.90 0.47 12.71
N PRO A 427 11.63 0.10 13.97
CA PRO A 427 12.59 0.29 15.05
C PRO A 427 13.82 -0.60 14.89
N MET A 428 14.99 -0.07 15.23
CA MET A 428 16.26 -0.80 15.09
C MET A 428 16.43 -1.97 16.05
N VAL A 429 15.74 -1.92 17.18
CA VAL A 429 15.69 -2.99 18.18
C VAL A 429 14.25 -3.45 18.38
N PRO A 430 14.02 -4.71 18.76
CA PRO A 430 12.66 -5.19 19.01
C PRO A 430 11.96 -4.34 20.07
N PRO A 431 10.74 -3.81 19.80
CA PRO A 431 9.95 -3.07 20.77
C PRO A 431 9.37 -4.02 21.81
N ARG A 432 10.22 -4.48 22.74
CA ARG A 432 9.88 -5.51 23.73
C ARG A 432 8.68 -5.11 24.59
N LYS A 433 8.53 -3.82 24.90
CA LYS A 433 7.38 -3.31 25.64
C LYS A 433 6.08 -3.66 24.91
N LEU A 434 5.98 -3.35 23.62
CA LEU A 434 4.81 -3.69 22.80
C LEU A 434 4.55 -5.21 22.83
N PHE A 435 5.55 -6.03 22.56
CA PHE A 435 5.34 -7.49 22.40
C PHE A 435 5.08 -8.26 23.70
N ASN A 436 5.32 -7.64 24.85
CA ASN A 436 5.00 -8.25 26.14
C ASN A 436 3.56 -7.95 26.58
N GLU A 437 2.88 -7.00 25.93
CA GLU A 437 1.49 -6.66 26.22
C GLU A 437 0.54 -7.59 25.46
N LYS A 438 -0.62 -7.88 26.06
CA LYS A 438 -1.67 -8.66 25.38
C LYS A 438 -2.23 -7.91 24.18
N SER A 439 -2.19 -6.58 24.22
CA SER A 439 -2.69 -5.68 23.19
C SER A 439 -1.86 -5.65 21.91
N SER A 440 -0.71 -6.33 21.87
CA SER A 440 0.06 -6.50 20.63
C SER A 440 -0.64 -7.36 19.59
N GLN A 441 -1.54 -8.25 20.03
CA GLN A 441 -2.16 -9.30 19.21
C GLN A 441 -2.91 -8.75 18.00
N SER A 442 -3.66 -7.67 18.19
CA SER A 442 -4.31 -6.98 17.09
C SER A 442 -4.27 -5.47 17.27
N PHE A 443 -4.39 -4.73 16.17
CA PHE A 443 -4.45 -3.27 16.23
C PHE A 443 -5.70 -2.79 16.97
N LEU A 444 -6.81 -3.54 16.89
CA LEU A 444 -8.00 -3.26 17.68
C LEU A 444 -7.76 -3.45 19.19
N ASP A 445 -7.03 -4.51 19.59
CA ASP A 445 -6.71 -4.73 21.02
C ASP A 445 -5.85 -3.57 21.55
N PHE A 446 -4.89 -3.08 20.76
CA PHE A 446 -4.10 -1.89 21.10
C PHE A 446 -4.96 -0.63 21.31
N LEU A 447 -5.96 -0.41 20.47
CA LEU A 447 -6.87 0.74 20.61
C LEU A 447 -7.84 0.57 21.78
N SER A 448 -8.23 -0.66 22.10
CA SER A 448 -9.25 -0.97 23.10
C SER A 448 -8.71 -1.14 24.51
N GLU A 449 -7.39 -1.34 24.65
CA GLU A 449 -6.76 -1.57 25.94
C GLU A 449 -6.88 -0.35 26.85
N GLU A 450 -7.47 -0.58 28.03
CA GLU A 450 -7.61 0.42 29.09
C GLU A 450 -6.23 0.79 29.64
N ARG A 451 -6.01 2.09 29.80
CA ARG A 451 -4.73 2.67 30.25
C ARG A 451 -4.84 3.08 31.73
N PRO A 452 -3.72 3.27 32.45
CA PRO A 452 -3.74 3.64 33.87
C PRO A 452 -4.49 4.95 34.20
N ASP A 453 -4.69 5.83 33.23
CA ASP A 453 -5.49 7.05 33.35
C ASP A 453 -7.00 6.80 33.13
N GLY A 454 -7.43 5.55 33.00
CA GLY A 454 -8.81 5.11 32.77
C GLY A 454 -9.31 5.32 31.34
N GLY A 455 -8.47 5.78 30.42
CA GLY A 455 -8.84 5.98 29.02
C GLY A 455 -8.37 4.85 28.10
N ASN A 456 -8.95 4.75 26.91
CA ASN A 456 -8.47 3.93 25.80
C ASN A 456 -8.39 4.82 24.54
N LEU A 457 -8.26 4.23 23.34
CA LEU A 457 -8.21 4.95 22.06
C LEU A 457 -9.36 4.54 21.11
N THR A 458 -10.47 4.02 21.63
CA THR A 458 -11.55 3.46 20.80
C THR A 458 -12.25 4.50 19.93
N SER A 459 -12.15 5.78 20.29
CA SER A 459 -12.63 6.89 19.45
C SER A 459 -11.96 6.94 18.06
N LEU A 460 -10.80 6.29 17.89
CA LEU A 460 -10.05 6.24 16.63
C LEU A 460 -10.45 5.06 15.73
N ILE A 461 -11.29 4.13 16.19
CA ILE A 461 -11.61 2.90 15.44
C ILE A 461 -12.15 3.21 14.05
N GLY A 462 -13.18 4.05 13.93
CA GLY A 462 -13.78 4.37 12.62
C GLY A 462 -12.82 5.08 11.67
N LEU A 463 -11.99 5.98 12.20
CA LEU A 463 -10.92 6.67 11.46
C LEU A 463 -9.91 5.66 10.90
N LEU A 464 -9.41 4.76 11.74
CA LEU A 464 -8.36 3.80 11.38
C LEU A 464 -8.90 2.63 10.55
N GLN A 465 -10.17 2.27 10.69
CA GLN A 465 -10.80 1.23 9.87
C GLN A 465 -10.82 1.64 8.39
N TYR A 466 -11.08 2.92 8.09
CA TYR A 466 -10.87 3.43 6.74
C TYR A 466 -9.39 3.65 6.45
N GLY A 467 -8.66 4.42 7.27
CA GLY A 467 -7.28 4.84 7.00
C GLY A 467 -6.25 3.71 6.89
N TYR A 468 -6.55 2.53 7.46
CA TYR A 468 -5.72 1.33 7.41
C TYR A 468 -6.35 0.26 6.53
N SER A 469 -7.54 -0.24 6.88
CA SER A 469 -8.06 -1.48 6.29
C SER A 469 -8.51 -1.31 4.83
N VAL A 470 -8.98 -0.13 4.42
CA VAL A 470 -9.37 0.11 3.00
C VAL A 470 -8.21 -0.09 2.02
N GLN A 471 -6.97 -0.01 2.50
CA GLN A 471 -5.77 -0.16 1.68
C GLN A 471 -5.41 -1.62 1.40
N GLY A 472 -6.11 -2.58 2.01
CA GLY A 472 -5.84 -4.01 1.83
C GLY A 472 -4.79 -4.58 2.80
N TYR A 473 -4.41 -3.86 3.86
CA TYR A 473 -3.46 -4.32 4.89
C TYR A 473 -4.10 -5.23 5.95
N GLY A 474 -5.30 -5.76 5.69
CA GLY A 474 -6.09 -6.53 6.65
C GLY A 474 -6.94 -5.68 7.58
N THR A 475 -7.62 -6.34 8.51
CA THR A 475 -8.60 -5.72 9.40
C THR A 475 -7.95 -5.36 10.74
N LEU A 476 -8.44 -4.32 11.41
CA LEU A 476 -7.94 -3.95 12.76
C LEU A 476 -8.01 -5.12 13.75
N LYS A 477 -9.02 -5.99 13.61
CA LYS A 477 -9.23 -7.18 14.45
C LYS A 477 -8.19 -8.28 14.27
N ASN A 478 -7.60 -8.39 13.07
CA ASN A 478 -6.77 -9.53 12.71
C ASN A 478 -5.30 -9.17 12.54
N ILE A 479 -4.98 -7.90 12.26
CA ILE A 479 -3.61 -7.49 12.01
C ILE A 479 -2.90 -7.13 13.34
N PRO A 480 -1.67 -7.63 13.59
CA PRO A 480 -0.92 -7.25 14.78
C PRO A 480 -0.73 -5.74 14.92
N ALA A 481 -0.80 -5.23 16.15
CA ALA A 481 -0.72 -3.79 16.43
C ALA A 481 0.55 -3.14 15.89
N TYR A 482 1.66 -3.88 15.86
CA TYR A 482 2.93 -3.47 15.26
C TYR A 482 2.74 -2.85 13.87
N TYR A 483 2.03 -3.53 12.97
CA TYR A 483 1.84 -3.08 11.61
C TYR A 483 0.95 -1.83 11.50
N GLY A 484 -0.06 -1.74 12.37
CA GLY A 484 -0.86 -0.53 12.53
C GLY A 484 -0.01 0.69 12.91
N LEU A 485 0.90 0.50 13.86
CA LEU A 485 1.82 1.53 14.36
C LEU A 485 2.92 1.92 13.36
N ILE A 486 3.32 1.01 12.48
CA ILE A 486 4.27 1.29 11.39
C ILE A 486 3.60 2.20 10.35
N TRP A 487 2.42 1.80 9.84
CA TRP A 487 1.69 2.56 8.80
C TRP A 487 1.24 3.94 9.28
N VAL A 488 0.60 4.00 10.45
CA VAL A 488 0.07 5.25 10.98
C VAL A 488 1.17 5.96 11.77
N SER A 489 2.09 6.56 11.02
CA SER A 489 3.23 7.28 11.59
C SER A 489 2.80 8.54 12.35
N THR A 490 3.70 9.09 13.19
CA THR A 490 3.50 10.38 13.87
C THR A 490 3.06 11.46 12.89
N ARG A 491 3.75 11.56 11.74
CA ARG A 491 3.45 12.55 10.70
C ARG A 491 2.05 12.38 10.09
N VAL A 492 1.57 11.15 9.94
CA VAL A 492 0.21 10.89 9.46
C VAL A 492 -0.82 11.31 10.51
N ALA A 493 -0.61 10.93 11.77
CA ALA A 493 -1.51 11.28 12.87
C ALA A 493 -1.60 12.80 13.09
N GLU A 494 -0.47 13.51 13.06
CA GLU A 494 -0.41 14.98 13.13
C GLU A 494 -1.22 15.63 12.00
N ALA A 495 -1.04 15.16 10.77
CA ALA A 495 -1.77 15.72 9.63
C ALA A 495 -3.29 15.48 9.73
N ILE A 496 -3.71 14.38 10.35
CA ILE A 496 -5.14 14.15 10.64
C ILE A 496 -5.66 15.14 11.68
N ILE A 497 -4.89 15.41 12.75
CA ILE A 497 -5.24 16.45 13.74
C ILE A 497 -5.38 17.81 13.05
N ASP A 498 -4.42 18.16 12.18
CA ASP A 498 -4.48 19.42 11.45
C ASP A 498 -5.70 19.48 10.53
N ALA A 499 -6.06 18.37 9.88
CA ALA A 499 -7.25 18.29 9.03
C ALA A 499 -8.58 18.39 9.79
N PHE A 500 -8.62 18.06 11.10
CA PHE A 500 -9.80 18.36 11.93
C PHE A 500 -9.97 19.86 12.18
N LYS A 501 -8.89 20.64 12.16
CA LYS A 501 -8.90 22.09 12.36
C LYS A 501 -9.08 22.86 11.05
N ASP A 502 -8.46 22.37 9.98
CA ASP A 502 -8.58 22.92 8.63
C ASP A 502 -8.92 21.80 7.62
N PRO A 503 -10.19 21.66 7.23
CA PRO A 503 -10.63 20.63 6.28
C PRO A 503 -10.07 20.83 4.86
N LYS A 504 -9.34 21.90 4.59
CA LYS A 504 -8.63 22.12 3.31
C LYS A 504 -7.34 21.31 3.22
N ILE A 505 -6.83 20.79 4.32
CA ILE A 505 -5.59 19.99 4.36
C ILE A 505 -5.84 18.61 3.73
N ASN A 506 -5.14 18.35 2.64
CA ASN A 506 -5.19 17.06 1.95
C ASN A 506 -4.28 16.04 2.64
N VAL A 507 -4.86 15.19 3.49
CA VAL A 507 -4.15 14.05 4.11
C VAL A 507 -3.97 12.86 3.17
N VAL A 508 -4.66 12.87 2.02
CA VAL A 508 -4.54 11.88 0.96
C VAL A 508 -4.37 12.59 -0.38
N THR A 509 -3.32 12.22 -1.09
CA THR A 509 -2.95 12.76 -2.41
C THR A 509 -2.62 11.62 -3.38
N ALA A 510 -2.50 11.92 -4.67
CA ALA A 510 -2.09 10.98 -5.71
C ALA A 510 -1.22 11.66 -6.76
N TRP A 511 -0.64 10.85 -7.66
CA TRP A 511 0.10 11.31 -8.84
C TRP A 511 -0.85 11.58 -10.01
N SER A 512 -0.74 12.73 -10.67
CA SER A 512 -1.64 13.15 -11.76
C SER A 512 -1.57 12.23 -12.98
N GLU A 513 -0.43 11.59 -13.23
CA GLU A 513 -0.18 10.62 -14.30
C GLU A 513 -0.05 9.18 -13.78
N GLY A 514 -0.27 8.99 -12.47
CA GLY A 514 -0.18 7.72 -11.76
C GLY A 514 1.24 7.29 -11.37
N TRP A 515 1.31 6.27 -10.53
CA TRP A 515 2.56 5.71 -10.02
C TRP A 515 3.39 5.00 -11.09
N GLY A 516 2.75 4.35 -12.06
CA GLY A 516 3.43 3.70 -13.18
C GLY A 516 4.31 4.69 -13.95
N ASN A 517 3.84 5.92 -14.13
CA ASN A 517 4.61 6.96 -14.82
C ASN A 517 5.89 7.35 -14.06
N LEU A 518 5.86 7.40 -12.71
CA LEU A 518 7.06 7.63 -11.91
C LEU A 518 8.10 6.52 -12.13
N TRP A 519 7.66 5.26 -12.19
CA TRP A 519 8.54 4.11 -12.43
C TRP A 519 9.14 4.09 -13.84
N GLU A 520 8.35 4.44 -14.85
CA GLU A 520 8.81 4.63 -16.22
C GLU A 520 9.90 5.70 -16.30
N GLN A 521 9.69 6.87 -15.69
CA GLN A 521 10.68 7.95 -15.65
C GLN A 521 11.94 7.59 -14.84
N MET A 522 11.83 6.70 -13.85
CA MET A 522 13.00 6.23 -13.08
C MET A 522 13.85 5.23 -13.87
N ALA A 523 13.18 4.28 -14.55
CA ALA A 523 13.83 3.26 -15.37
C ALA A 523 14.46 3.85 -16.64
N THR A 524 13.72 4.73 -17.32
CA THR A 524 14.15 5.42 -18.54
C THR A 524 14.07 6.93 -18.30
N PRO A 525 15.05 7.50 -17.57
CA PRO A 525 15.07 8.92 -17.29
C PRO A 525 15.29 9.71 -18.56
N ARG A 526 14.80 10.94 -18.56
CA ARG A 526 14.95 11.81 -19.72
C ARG A 526 16.40 12.26 -19.90
N PRO A 527 16.81 12.57 -21.15
CA PRO A 527 18.17 13.03 -21.44
C PRO A 527 18.60 14.29 -20.65
N ASP A 528 17.68 15.21 -20.36
CA ASP A 528 17.95 16.46 -19.62
C ASP A 528 18.32 16.23 -18.15
N THR A 529 18.04 15.05 -17.60
CA THR A 529 18.46 14.68 -16.23
C THR A 529 19.94 14.28 -16.15
N GLY A 530 20.58 14.00 -17.29
CA GLY A 530 21.95 13.47 -17.33
C GLY A 530 22.11 12.05 -16.78
N LEU A 531 21.01 11.36 -16.45
CA LEU A 531 21.03 10.02 -15.88
C LEU A 531 20.98 8.96 -16.99
N THR A 532 21.71 7.85 -16.77
CA THR A 532 21.59 6.67 -17.61
C THR A 532 20.33 5.87 -17.28
N PRO A 533 19.70 5.20 -18.27
CA PRO A 533 18.65 4.23 -18.02
C PRO A 533 19.12 3.08 -17.14
N LEU A 534 18.20 2.53 -16.33
CA LEU A 534 18.43 1.30 -15.60
C LEU A 534 18.44 0.13 -16.61
N ASN A 535 19.39 -0.79 -16.43
CA ASN A 535 19.46 -2.00 -17.24
C ASN A 535 18.49 -3.05 -16.67
N VAL A 536 17.29 -3.13 -17.25
CA VAL A 536 16.26 -4.11 -16.90
C VAL A 536 16.17 -5.19 -17.98
N GLN A 537 16.40 -6.44 -17.58
CA GLN A 537 16.18 -7.63 -18.41
C GLN A 537 14.82 -8.25 -18.06
N PHE A 538 13.90 -8.21 -19.02
CA PHE A 538 12.55 -8.77 -18.87
C PHE A 538 12.49 -10.24 -19.23
N SER A 539 11.38 -10.88 -18.83
CA SER A 539 11.11 -12.29 -19.10
C SER A 539 12.18 -13.22 -18.53
N VAL A 540 12.75 -12.90 -17.37
CA VAL A 540 13.79 -13.70 -16.70
C VAL A 540 13.18 -14.54 -15.56
N ASP A 541 13.09 -15.86 -15.76
CA ASP A 541 12.68 -16.82 -14.73
C ASP A 541 13.91 -17.44 -14.08
N THR A 542 14.18 -17.07 -12.82
CA THR A 542 15.29 -17.64 -12.04
C THR A 542 15.13 -19.14 -11.89
N VAL A 543 16.18 -19.89 -12.22
CA VAL A 543 16.24 -21.35 -12.06
C VAL A 543 16.97 -21.70 -10.77
N SER A 544 18.17 -21.16 -10.56
CA SER A 544 18.95 -21.37 -9.33
C SER A 544 19.79 -20.16 -8.96
N ILE A 545 20.10 -20.05 -7.66
CA ILE A 545 21.01 -19.07 -7.08
C ILE A 545 21.91 -19.79 -6.09
N VAL A 546 23.21 -19.79 -6.35
CA VAL A 546 24.24 -20.32 -5.44
C VAL A 546 25.08 -19.15 -4.94
N ARG A 547 25.19 -19.00 -3.63
CA ARG A 547 25.87 -17.88 -2.97
C ARG A 547 27.12 -18.36 -2.23
N PRO A 548 28.11 -17.48 -2.00
CA PRO A 548 29.28 -17.78 -1.17
C PRO A 548 28.90 -18.36 0.18
N SER A 549 29.72 -19.25 0.74
CA SER A 549 29.41 -19.97 1.99
C SER A 549 29.32 -19.10 3.24
#